data_AF-A0A2V2DXM9-F1
#
_entry.id   AF-A0A2V2DXM9-F1
#
_cell.length_a   1.000
_cell.length_b   1.000
_cell.length_c   1.000
_cell.angle_alpha   90.00
_cell.angle_beta   90.00
_cell.angle_gamma   90.00
#
_symmetry.space_group_name_H-M   'P 1'
#
loop_
_entity.id
_entity.type
_entity.pdbx_description
1 polymer ?
#
loop_
_entity_poly.entity_id
_entity_poly.type
_entity_poly.pdbx_seq_one_letter_code
_entity_poly.pdbx_strand_id
1 'polypeptide(L)'
;GPGRMFATAHAEVPADRDMLASHDLIDNIERDLLGRLGLHLTIHMDPVVTNDPELEALRAELGAILKEIGETVSFHDLRLVRGTTHTNMLFDIVVPFHFKMSDDQIRRKVDAEIRRKHPDYFTVISIDKDRIRRD
;
A
#
# COMPACT_ATOMS: atom_id res chain seq x y z
N GLY A 1 1.78 24.94 25.52
CA GLY A 1 1.77 25.82 26.71
C GLY A 1 1.30 27.21 26.28
N PRO A 2 1.01 28.16 27.18
CA PRO A 2 0.59 29.51 26.80
C PRO A 2 1.66 30.14 25.89
N GLY A 3 1.31 30.50 24.66
CA GLY A 3 2.22 31.10 23.67
C GLY A 3 3.18 30.13 22.96
N ARG A 4 3.14 28.82 23.23
CA ARG A 4 3.97 27.82 22.53
C ARG A 4 3.08 26.76 21.88
N MET A 5 3.09 26.75 20.56
CA MET A 5 2.38 25.77 19.74
C MET A 5 3.32 24.59 19.46
N PHE A 6 2.79 23.38 19.61
CA PHE A 6 3.50 22.14 19.33
C PHE A 6 2.69 21.34 18.32
N ALA A 7 3.37 20.71 17.38
CA ALA A 7 2.77 19.81 16.42
C ALA A 7 3.67 18.59 16.22
N THR A 8 3.07 17.50 15.77
CA THR A 8 3.78 16.32 15.30
C THR A 8 3.25 15.98 13.91
N ALA A 9 4.12 15.50 13.03
CA ALA A 9 3.74 15.05 11.71
C ALA A 9 4.48 13.77 11.33
N HIS A 10 3.89 12.99 10.43
CA HIS A 10 4.55 11.86 9.78
C HIS A 10 4.89 12.25 8.36
N ALA A 11 6.11 11.93 7.94
CA ALA A 11 6.58 12.12 6.58
C ALA A 11 7.03 10.77 6.02
N GLU A 12 6.35 10.32 4.98
CA GLU A 12 6.77 9.17 4.19
C GLU A 12 7.89 9.60 3.23
N VAL A 13 9.02 8.89 3.27
CA VAL A 13 10.17 9.16 2.40
C VAL A 13 10.54 7.93 1.58
N PRO A 14 11.02 8.08 0.33
CA PRO A 14 11.52 6.96 -0.44
C PRO A 14 12.63 6.22 0.31
N ALA A 15 12.47 4.90 0.50
CA ALA A 15 13.45 4.06 1.18
C ALA A 15 14.79 3.93 0.42
N ASP A 16 14.79 4.25 -0.87
CA ASP A 16 15.97 4.26 -1.75
C ASP A 16 16.74 5.59 -1.72
N ARG A 17 16.21 6.63 -1.06
CA ARG A 17 16.86 7.93 -0.92
C ARG A 17 17.92 7.90 0.18
N ASP A 18 18.98 8.71 0.02
CA ASP A 18 19.98 8.92 1.07
C ASP A 18 19.30 9.39 2.36
N MET A 19 19.43 8.58 3.41
CA MET A 19 18.84 8.80 4.72
C MET A 19 19.34 10.10 5.36
N LEU A 20 20.61 10.45 5.15
CA LEU A 20 21.17 11.71 5.69
C LEU A 20 20.55 12.92 4.99
N ALA A 21 20.38 12.84 3.66
CA ALA A 21 19.74 13.92 2.90
C ALA A 21 18.26 14.09 3.26
N SER A 22 17.55 12.99 3.56
CA SER A 22 16.17 13.04 4.03
C SER A 22 16.08 13.66 5.42
N HIS A 23 16.98 13.30 6.34
CA HIS A 23 17.08 13.93 7.67
C HIS A 23 17.37 15.43 7.58
N ASP A 24 18.37 15.83 6.80
CA ASP A 24 18.72 17.25 6.63
C ASP A 24 17.53 18.06 6.10
N LEU A 25 16.74 17.50 5.19
CA LEU A 25 15.53 18.14 4.69
C LEU A 25 14.48 18.33 5.79
N ILE A 26 14.22 17.27 6.58
CA ILE A 26 13.26 17.31 7.68
C ILE A 26 13.69 18.33 8.75
N ASP A 27 14.95 18.32 9.16
CA ASP A 27 15.51 19.25 10.13
C ASP A 27 15.35 20.71 9.67
N ASN A 28 15.54 20.97 8.37
CA ASN A 28 15.35 22.30 7.81
C ASN A 28 13.88 22.74 7.84
N ILE A 29 12.93 21.83 7.61
CA ILE A 29 11.50 22.12 7.70
C ILE A 29 11.09 22.45 9.14
N GLU A 30 11.55 21.67 10.12
CA GLU A 30 11.27 21.93 11.53
C GLU A 30 11.81 23.30 11.97
N ARG A 31 13.05 23.63 11.57
CA ARG A 31 13.66 24.93 11.86
C ARG A 31 12.91 26.09 11.21
N ASP A 32 12.48 25.95 9.95
CA ASP A 32 11.75 27.01 9.24
C ASP A 32 10.39 27.30 9.92
N LEU A 33 9.67 26.24 10.30
CA LEU A 33 8.37 26.38 10.98
C LEU A 33 8.50 26.94 12.40
N LEU A 34 9.57 26.58 13.11
CA LEU A 34 9.88 27.21 14.39
C LEU A 34 10.17 28.70 14.22
N GLY A 35 11.00 29.08 13.24
CA GLY A 35 11.38 30.47 13.00
C GLY A 35 10.23 31.35 12.51
N ARG A 36 9.36 30.82 11.64
CA ARG A 36 8.28 31.58 11.01
C ARG A 36 7.01 31.63 11.83
N LEU A 37 6.69 30.54 12.55
CA LEU A 37 5.40 30.37 13.22
C LEU A 37 5.52 30.23 14.74
N GLY A 38 6.73 30.15 15.29
CA GLY A 38 6.94 29.78 16.70
C GLY A 38 6.45 28.36 16.99
N LEU A 39 6.30 27.53 15.95
CA LEU A 39 5.76 26.18 16.03
C LEU A 39 6.90 25.20 16.28
N HIS A 40 6.85 24.55 17.43
CA HIS A 40 7.70 23.41 17.72
C HIS A 40 7.11 22.16 17.05
N LEU A 41 7.52 21.90 15.81
CA LEU A 41 7.15 20.70 15.06
C LEU A 41 8.19 19.60 15.26
N THR A 42 7.73 18.36 15.43
CA THR A 42 8.57 17.15 15.30
C THR A 42 8.01 16.28 14.18
N ILE A 43 8.83 15.94 13.20
CA ILE A 43 8.45 15.09 12.08
C ILE A 43 9.09 13.71 12.24
N HIS A 44 8.24 12.70 12.33
CA HIS A 44 8.66 11.30 12.25
C HIS A 44 8.79 10.91 10.78
N MET A 45 9.96 10.39 10.42
CA MET A 45 10.26 9.96 9.05
C MET A 45 10.08 8.45 8.94
N ASP A 46 9.15 8.03 8.08
CA ASP A 46 8.84 6.62 7.84
C ASP A 46 9.27 6.26 6.40
N PRO A 47 10.27 5.38 6.19
CA PRO A 47 10.69 5.01 4.84
C PRO A 47 9.67 4.09 4.17
N VAL A 48 9.31 4.42 2.94
CA VAL A 48 8.37 3.67 2.09
C VAL A 48 9.04 3.27 0.78
N VAL A 49 8.79 2.05 0.30
CA VAL A 49 9.31 1.58 -0.98
C VAL A 49 8.47 2.22 -2.09
N THR A 50 9.00 3.25 -2.74
CA THR A 50 8.28 3.99 -3.81
C THR A 50 8.58 3.48 -5.22
N ASN A 51 9.65 2.69 -5.40
CA ASN A 51 10.13 2.22 -6.70
C ASN A 51 10.39 0.70 -6.68
N ASP A 52 9.34 -0.11 -6.66
CA ASP A 52 9.44 -1.54 -6.96
C ASP A 52 8.73 -1.82 -8.30
N PRO A 53 9.46 -1.82 -9.45
CA PRO A 53 8.87 -2.05 -10.77
C PRO A 53 8.18 -3.42 -10.89
N GLU A 54 8.64 -4.43 -10.14
CA GLU A 54 8.01 -5.75 -10.10
C GLU A 54 6.66 -5.67 -9.38
N LEU A 55 6.61 -4.98 -8.23
CA LEU A 55 5.36 -4.74 -7.51
C LEU A 55 4.34 -3.96 -8.35
N GLU A 56 4.79 -2.93 -9.08
CA GLU A 56 3.91 -2.13 -9.94
C GLU A 56 3.41 -2.91 -11.17
N ALA A 57 4.26 -3.75 -11.76
CA ALA A 57 3.84 -4.65 -12.83
C ALA A 57 2.78 -5.65 -12.33
N LEU A 58 2.99 -6.25 -11.17
CA LEU A 58 2.04 -7.17 -10.55
C LEU A 58 0.75 -6.48 -10.12
N ARG A 59 0.83 -5.22 -9.67
CA ARG A 59 -0.33 -4.37 -9.37
C ARG A 59 -1.19 -4.16 -10.62
N ALA A 60 -0.57 -3.76 -11.73
CA ALA A 60 -1.27 -3.55 -12.99
C ALA A 60 -1.89 -4.85 -13.52
N GLU A 61 -1.16 -5.96 -13.40
CA GLU A 61 -1.61 -7.27 -13.82
C GLU A 61 -2.80 -7.78 -12.99
N LEU A 62 -2.71 -7.70 -11.67
CA LEU A 62 -3.80 -8.06 -10.76
C LEU A 62 -5.04 -7.21 -11.05
N GLY A 63 -4.86 -5.91 -11.28
CA GLY A 63 -5.94 -5.01 -11.67
C GLY A 63 -6.65 -5.45 -12.97
N ALA A 64 -5.88 -5.88 -13.98
CA ALA A 64 -6.45 -6.41 -15.22
C ALA A 64 -7.25 -7.70 -15.00
N ILE A 65 -6.73 -8.64 -14.20
CA ILE A 65 -7.42 -9.90 -13.86
C ILE A 65 -8.74 -9.62 -13.13
N LEU A 66 -8.74 -8.70 -12.16
CA LEU A 66 -9.94 -8.37 -11.39
C LEU A 66 -10.99 -7.64 -12.25
N LYS A 67 -10.57 -6.82 -13.21
CA LYS A 67 -11.48 -6.17 -14.16
C LYS A 67 -12.24 -7.17 -15.02
N GLU A 68 -11.62 -8.31 -15.37
CA GLU A 68 -12.30 -9.42 -16.06
C GLU A 68 -13.29 -10.19 -15.17
N ILE A 69 -13.13 -10.10 -13.84
CA ILE A 69 -14.05 -10.69 -12.86
C ILE A 69 -15.27 -9.79 -12.68
N GLY A 70 -15.06 -8.47 -12.55
CA GLY A 70 -16.13 -7.48 -12.54
C GLY A 70 -15.60 -6.06 -12.38
N GLU A 71 -16.27 -5.09 -13.01
CA GLU A 71 -15.83 -3.68 -13.00
C GLU A 71 -15.82 -3.05 -11.61
N THR A 72 -16.60 -3.59 -10.67
CA THR A 72 -16.70 -3.11 -9.29
C THR A 72 -15.81 -3.88 -8.31
N VAL A 73 -14.99 -4.81 -8.81
CA VAL A 73 -14.01 -5.55 -8.00
C VAL A 73 -12.70 -4.79 -7.99
N SER A 74 -12.17 -4.54 -6.80
CA SER A 74 -10.90 -3.84 -6.61
C SER A 74 -10.03 -4.57 -5.59
N PHE A 75 -8.83 -4.06 -5.33
CA PHE A 75 -7.94 -4.62 -4.32
C PHE A 75 -7.15 -3.52 -3.62
N HIS A 76 -6.67 -3.83 -2.41
CA HIS A 76 -5.73 -3.01 -1.67
C HIS A 76 -4.66 -3.87 -0.99
N ASP A 77 -3.70 -3.19 -0.35
CA ASP A 77 -2.65 -3.78 0.49
C ASP A 77 -1.82 -4.89 -0.17
N LEU A 78 -1.52 -4.73 -1.46
CA LEU A 78 -0.62 -5.63 -2.20
C LEU A 78 0.79 -5.60 -1.61
N ARG A 79 1.27 -6.78 -1.19
CA ARG A 79 2.60 -7.00 -0.62
C ARG A 79 3.24 -8.26 -1.19
N LEU A 80 4.57 -8.23 -1.28
CA LEU A 80 5.39 -9.38 -1.69
C LEU A 80 6.29 -9.80 -0.55
N VAL A 81 6.23 -11.09 -0.20
CA VAL A 81 7.12 -11.72 0.78
C VAL A 81 7.94 -12.77 0.05
N ARG A 82 9.20 -12.45 -0.20
CA ARG A 82 10.14 -13.32 -0.92
C ARG A 82 10.70 -14.38 0.04
N GLY A 83 10.40 -15.65 -0.22
CA GLY A 83 10.99 -16.80 0.45
C GLY A 83 12.16 -17.38 -0.35
N THR A 84 12.81 -18.41 0.21
CA THR A 84 13.93 -19.09 -0.45
C THR A 84 13.50 -19.98 -1.62
N THR A 85 12.24 -20.44 -1.64
CA THR A 85 11.70 -21.35 -2.65
C THR A 85 10.54 -20.79 -3.46
N HIS A 86 9.86 -19.75 -2.95
CA HIS A 86 8.70 -19.15 -3.57
C HIS A 86 8.46 -17.74 -3.04
N THR A 87 7.70 -16.94 -3.78
CA THR A 87 7.26 -15.61 -3.36
C THR A 87 5.78 -15.66 -2.99
N ASN A 88 5.44 -15.19 -1.79
CA ASN A 88 4.05 -15.02 -1.39
C ASN A 88 3.57 -13.63 -1.79
N MET A 89 2.46 -13.58 -2.53
CA MET A 89 1.79 -12.35 -2.94
C MET A 89 0.52 -12.20 -2.11
N LEU A 90 0.52 -11.26 -1.18
CA LEU A 90 -0.58 -11.01 -0.25
C LEU A 90 -1.35 -9.77 -0.68
N PHE A 91 -2.66 -9.85 -0.72
CA PHE A 91 -3.54 -8.72 -1.04
C PHE A 91 -4.97 -9.01 -0.63
N ASP A 92 -5.75 -7.95 -0.47
CA ASP A 92 -7.16 -8.03 -0.13
C ASP A 92 -7.98 -7.63 -1.36
N ILE A 93 -8.94 -8.46 -1.75
CA ILE A 93 -9.88 -8.16 -2.84
C ILE A 93 -11.17 -7.62 -2.23
N VAL A 94 -11.58 -6.44 -2.68
CA VAL A 94 -12.85 -5.83 -2.30
C VAL A 94 -13.90 -6.17 -3.34
N VAL A 95 -14.99 -6.80 -2.90
CA VAL A 95 -16.13 -7.16 -3.75
C VAL A 95 -17.43 -6.58 -3.19
N PRO A 96 -18.41 -6.24 -4.05
CA PRO A 96 -19.74 -5.86 -3.61
C PRO A 96 -20.44 -6.98 -2.81
N PHE A 97 -21.34 -6.61 -1.90
CA PHE A 97 -22.09 -7.56 -1.06
C PHE A 97 -22.86 -8.63 -1.86
N HIS A 98 -23.45 -8.23 -2.99
CA HIS A 98 -24.25 -9.10 -3.87
C HIS A 98 -23.47 -9.51 -5.13
N PHE A 99 -22.18 -9.81 -4.99
CA PHE A 99 -21.39 -10.30 -6.11
C PHE A 99 -21.81 -11.71 -6.53
N LYS A 100 -21.90 -11.96 -7.85
CA LYS A 100 -22.42 -13.21 -8.40
C LYS A 100 -21.52 -14.42 -8.12
N MET A 101 -20.21 -14.20 -8.04
CA MET A 101 -19.23 -15.26 -7.72
C MET A 101 -19.06 -15.36 -6.21
N SER A 102 -18.90 -16.60 -5.71
CA SER A 102 -18.52 -16.82 -4.33
C SER A 102 -17.06 -16.43 -4.10
N ASP A 103 -16.73 -16.12 -2.85
CA ASP A 103 -15.38 -15.72 -2.42
C ASP A 103 -14.33 -16.76 -2.85
N ASP A 104 -14.65 -18.05 -2.74
CA ASP A 104 -13.76 -19.13 -3.15
C ASP A 104 -13.59 -19.25 -4.67
N GLN A 105 -14.63 -18.91 -5.45
CA GLN A 105 -14.51 -18.85 -6.91
C GLN A 105 -13.57 -17.71 -7.32
N ILE A 106 -13.67 -16.56 -6.66
CA ILE A 106 -12.78 -15.41 -6.91
C ILE A 106 -11.34 -15.79 -6.56
N ARG A 107 -11.10 -16.33 -5.35
CA ARG A 107 -9.77 -16.78 -4.92
C ARG A 107 -9.14 -17.74 -5.90
N ARG A 108 -9.85 -18.81 -6.28
CA ARG A 108 -9.33 -19.82 -7.23
C ARG A 108 -9.04 -19.25 -8.61
N LYS A 109 -9.91 -18.36 -9.11
CA LYS A 109 -9.71 -17.76 -10.44
C LYS A 109 -8.49 -16.86 -10.45
N VAL A 110 -8.33 -16.02 -9.42
CA VAL A 110 -7.17 -15.12 -9.30
C VAL A 110 -5.88 -15.90 -9.08
N ASP A 111 -5.87 -16.88 -8.17
CA ASP A 111 -4.68 -17.72 -7.93
C ASP A 111 -4.24 -18.46 -9.20
N ALA A 112 -5.19 -19.02 -9.96
CA ALA A 112 -4.90 -19.72 -11.20
C ALA A 112 -4.29 -18.80 -12.26
N GLU A 113 -4.83 -17.58 -12.45
CA GLU A 113 -4.28 -16.64 -13.44
C GLU A 113 -2.88 -16.13 -13.07
N ILE A 114 -2.66 -15.81 -11.79
CA ILE A 114 -1.34 -15.38 -11.31
C ILE A 114 -0.33 -16.52 -11.45
N ARG A 115 -0.66 -17.72 -10.94
CA ARG A 115 0.23 -18.89 -11.00
C ARG A 115 0.55 -19.31 -12.43
N ARG A 116 -0.38 -19.12 -13.37
CA ARG A 116 -0.16 -19.43 -14.81
C ARG A 116 0.95 -18.58 -15.42
N LYS A 117 1.10 -17.32 -14.98
CA LYS A 117 2.11 -16.40 -15.50
C LYS A 117 3.37 -16.36 -14.62
N HIS A 118 3.21 -16.60 -13.33
CA HIS A 118 4.26 -16.59 -12.31
C HIS A 118 4.22 -17.90 -11.49
N PRO A 119 4.85 -18.99 -11.98
CA PRO A 119 4.74 -20.31 -11.35
C PRO A 119 5.27 -20.38 -9.90
N ASP A 120 6.24 -19.52 -9.57
CA ASP A 120 6.86 -19.44 -8.24
C ASP A 120 6.13 -18.49 -7.28
N TYR A 121 5.00 -17.93 -7.71
CA TYR A 121 4.18 -17.03 -6.91
C TYR A 121 2.99 -17.78 -6.30
N PHE A 122 2.76 -17.52 -5.01
CA PHE A 122 1.67 -18.10 -4.24
C PHE A 122 0.80 -16.98 -3.70
N THR A 123 -0.49 -16.98 -4.06
CA THR A 123 -1.39 -15.91 -3.63
C THR A 123 -1.97 -16.20 -2.25
N VAL A 124 -1.98 -15.18 -1.39
CA VAL A 124 -2.66 -15.21 -0.09
C VAL A 124 -3.72 -14.10 -0.12
N ILE A 125 -4.97 -14.51 -0.30
CA ILE A 125 -6.07 -13.59 -0.67
C ILE A 125 -7.12 -13.52 0.44
N SER A 126 -7.29 -12.34 1.03
CA SER A 126 -8.47 -12.01 1.83
C SER A 126 -9.55 -11.41 0.94
N ILE A 127 -10.83 -11.66 1.27
CA ILE A 127 -11.95 -11.09 0.55
C ILE A 127 -12.69 -10.16 1.50
N ASP A 128 -12.70 -8.88 1.16
CA ASP A 128 -13.42 -7.85 1.87
C ASP A 128 -14.73 -7.54 1.15
N LYS A 129 -15.82 -7.48 1.94
CA LYS A 129 -17.13 -7.09 1.43
C LYS A 129 -17.26 -5.59 1.60
N ASP A 130 -17.43 -4.88 0.49
CA ASP A 130 -17.65 -3.43 0.50
C ASP A 130 -18.89 -3.12 1.36
N ARG A 131 -18.64 -2.66 2.59
CA ARG A 131 -19.68 -2.15 3.47
C ARG A 131 -20.00 -0.77 2.95
N ILE A 132 -21.13 -0.63 2.26
CA ILE A 132 -21.76 0.67 2.08
C ILE A 132 -21.87 1.30 3.47
N ARG A 133 -21.00 2.27 3.78
CA ARG A 133 -21.27 3.25 4.82
C ARG A 133 -22.57 3.91 4.39
N ARG A 134 -23.67 3.53 5.04
CA ARG A 134 -24.90 4.30 4.97
C ARG A 134 -24.62 5.60 5.70
N ASP A 135 -24.60 6.68 4.95
CA ASP A 135 -24.76 8.04 5.48
C ASP A 135 -26.10 8.18 6.23
#